data_AF-A0A842TE70-F1
#
_entry.id   AF-A0A842TE70-F1
#
_cell.length_a   1.000
_cell.length_b   1.000
_cell.length_c   1.000
_cell.angle_alpha   90.00
_cell.angle_beta   90.00
_cell.angle_gamma   90.00
#
_symmetry.space_group_name_H-M   'P 1'
#
loop_
_entity.id
_entity.type
_entity.pdbx_description
1 polymer ?
#
loop_
_entity_poly.entity_id
_entity_poly.type
_entity_poly.pdbx_seq_one_letter_code
_entity_poly.pdbx_strand_id
1 'polypeptide(L)'
;MNEKSARWQRSIIDEIIQEFPQKWIEVNPKHHAWKDRIKIEIEKILKYINFLRRTQTRPWFKLFPDKNPRYNYLVWSGNLIIPEKPEINFEIKVLLTSEYPKVCPRCFAEEKILNFCGKIFIKNIWEQNNKKYVMICHEHMANTEAWNERLGIAHFFIRQIWVWWAAQQNIIINEFDKKKNL
;
A
#
# COMPACT_ATOMS: atom_id res chain seq x y z
N MET A 1 -30.52 -16.46 -8.73
CA MET A 1 -29.12 -16.93 -8.81
C MET A 1 -28.49 -16.82 -7.43
N ASN A 2 -27.89 -17.90 -6.95
CA ASN A 2 -27.48 -18.10 -5.55
C ASN A 2 -26.36 -17.14 -5.11
N GLU A 3 -26.67 -16.19 -4.21
CA GLU A 3 -25.72 -15.29 -3.54
C GLU A 3 -24.82 -15.96 -2.47
N LYS A 4 -24.77 -17.30 -2.42
CA LYS A 4 -24.11 -18.04 -1.33
C LYS A 4 -22.71 -18.59 -1.64
N SER A 5 -22.16 -18.41 -2.84
CA SER A 5 -20.96 -19.14 -3.27
C SER A 5 -19.58 -18.50 -2.99
N ALA A 6 -19.48 -17.29 -2.41
CA ALA A 6 -18.18 -16.62 -2.24
C ALA A 6 -17.81 -16.23 -0.79
N ARG A 7 -18.46 -16.83 0.22
CA ARG A 7 -18.27 -16.39 1.63
C ARG A 7 -16.95 -16.85 2.27
N TRP A 8 -16.32 -17.90 1.74
CA TRP A 8 -15.08 -18.50 2.26
C TRP A 8 -13.79 -17.84 1.74
N GLN A 9 -13.89 -16.92 0.78
CA GLN A 9 -12.75 -16.16 0.23
C GLN A 9 -12.60 -14.75 0.83
N ARG A 10 -13.54 -14.29 1.66
CA ARG A 10 -13.37 -13.00 2.37
C ARG A 10 -12.46 -13.23 3.56
N SER A 11 -11.26 -12.66 3.52
CA SER A 11 -10.40 -12.60 4.69
C SER A 11 -11.14 -11.87 5.81
N ILE A 12 -10.90 -12.23 7.08
CA ILE A 12 -11.35 -11.45 8.25
C ILE A 12 -11.01 -9.95 8.08
N ILE A 13 -9.92 -9.66 7.36
CA ILE A 13 -9.47 -8.31 7.04
C ILE A 13 -10.43 -7.58 6.08
N ASP A 14 -11.07 -8.29 5.14
CA ASP A 14 -12.07 -7.73 4.22
C ASP A 14 -13.41 -7.42 4.92
N GLU A 15 -13.71 -8.08 6.05
CA GLU A 15 -14.86 -7.72 6.89
C GLU A 15 -14.60 -6.44 7.69
N ILE A 16 -13.35 -6.24 8.11
CA ILE A 16 -12.91 -5.05 8.85
C ILE A 16 -12.83 -3.84 7.92
N ILE A 17 -12.20 -4.01 6.75
CA ILE A 17 -12.06 -2.98 5.74
C ILE A 17 -13.06 -3.26 4.62
N GLN A 18 -14.26 -2.72 4.78
CA GLN A 18 -15.31 -2.84 3.78
C GLN A 18 -14.94 -2.08 2.50
N GLU A 19 -15.40 -2.57 1.36
CA GLU A 19 -15.30 -1.89 0.07
C GLU A 19 -16.04 -0.54 0.09
N PHE A 20 -15.72 0.32 -0.87
CA PHE A 20 -16.46 1.55 -1.10
C PHE A 20 -17.86 1.25 -1.67
N PRO A 21 -18.90 1.98 -1.24
CA PRO A 21 -20.20 1.98 -1.91
C PRO A 21 -20.10 2.44 -3.37
N GLN A 22 -21.01 1.98 -4.23
CA GLN A 22 -21.02 2.28 -5.67
C GLN A 22 -20.85 3.77 -6.00
N LYS A 23 -21.48 4.65 -5.23
CA LYS A 23 -21.42 6.11 -5.43
C LYS A 23 -20.00 6.70 -5.40
N TRP A 24 -19.03 6.01 -4.82
CA TRP A 24 -17.64 6.49 -4.70
C TRP A 24 -16.75 6.08 -5.86
N ILE A 25 -17.23 5.19 -6.73
CA ILE A 25 -16.49 4.73 -7.91
C ILE A 25 -16.20 5.90 -8.86
N GLU A 26 -17.17 6.79 -9.05
CA GLU A 26 -17.06 7.93 -9.96
C GLU A 26 -16.23 9.09 -9.38
N VAL A 27 -15.96 9.05 -8.06
CA VAL A 27 -15.23 10.10 -7.35
C VAL A 27 -13.72 9.91 -7.57
N ASN A 28 -13.26 10.47 -8.68
CA ASN A 28 -11.85 10.52 -9.09
C ASN A 28 -11.17 11.85 -8.67
N PRO A 29 -9.85 12.01 -8.88
CA PRO A 29 -9.11 13.21 -8.49
C PRO A 29 -9.60 14.56 -9.02
N LYS A 30 -10.39 14.57 -10.10
CA LYS A 30 -10.98 15.78 -10.70
C LYS A 30 -12.41 16.05 -10.18
N HIS A 31 -13.00 15.11 -9.45
CA HIS A 31 -14.36 15.22 -8.94
C HIS A 31 -14.44 16.18 -7.74
N HIS A 32 -15.52 16.95 -7.61
CA HIS A 32 -15.68 17.94 -6.53
C HIS A 32 -15.62 17.30 -5.13
N ALA A 33 -16.16 16.08 -4.98
CA ALA A 33 -16.11 15.29 -3.74
C ALA A 33 -14.78 14.54 -3.51
N TRP A 34 -13.73 14.81 -4.29
CA TRP A 34 -12.44 14.11 -4.17
C TRP A 34 -11.87 14.16 -2.75
N LYS A 35 -11.88 15.33 -2.12
CA LYS A 35 -11.37 15.49 -0.75
C LYS A 35 -12.15 14.66 0.27
N ASP A 36 -13.46 14.47 0.06
CA ASP A 36 -14.26 13.64 0.94
C ASP A 36 -13.94 12.16 0.77
N ARG A 37 -13.68 11.73 -0.47
CA ARG A 37 -13.15 10.39 -0.72
C ARG A 37 -11.82 10.16 -0.02
N ILE A 38 -10.90 11.12 -0.08
CA ILE A 38 -9.61 11.03 0.61
C ILE A 38 -9.78 10.89 2.13
N LYS A 39 -10.72 11.62 2.76
CA LYS A 39 -11.00 11.45 4.20
C LYS A 39 -11.39 10.00 4.52
N ILE A 40 -12.25 9.40 3.69
CA ILE A 40 -12.68 8.00 3.87
C ILE A 40 -11.52 7.01 3.65
N GLU A 41 -10.63 7.27 2.68
CA GLU A 41 -9.41 6.45 2.52
C GLU A 41 -8.55 6.50 3.78
N ILE A 42 -8.34 7.68 4.36
CA ILE A 42 -7.60 7.85 5.63
C ILE A 42 -8.28 7.08 6.76
N GLU A 43 -9.59 7.22 6.91
CA GLU A 43 -10.36 6.51 7.94
C GLU A 43 -10.21 4.98 7.82
N LYS A 44 -10.26 4.44 6.60
CA LYS A 44 -10.05 3.00 6.36
C LYS A 44 -8.64 2.56 6.71
N ILE A 45 -7.61 3.34 6.36
CA ILE A 45 -6.22 3.06 6.76
C ILE A 45 -6.07 3.06 8.28
N LEU A 46 -6.62 4.07 8.97
CA LEU A 46 -6.61 4.15 10.43
C LEU A 46 -7.37 2.99 11.07
N LYS A 47 -8.51 2.58 10.51
CA LYS A 47 -9.27 1.41 10.97
C LYS A 47 -8.42 0.15 10.91
N TYR A 48 -7.66 -0.06 9.83
CA TYR A 48 -6.75 -1.19 9.71
C TYR A 48 -5.60 -1.13 10.73
N ILE A 49 -4.95 0.02 10.89
CA ILE A 49 -3.87 0.21 11.87
C ILE A 49 -4.39 -0.06 13.30
N ASN A 50 -5.59 0.41 13.63
CA ASN A 50 -6.20 0.17 14.93
C ASN A 50 -6.57 -1.30 15.14
N PHE A 51 -7.00 -2.00 14.08
CA PHE A 51 -7.20 -3.44 14.13
C PHE A 51 -5.89 -4.17 14.48
N LEU A 52 -4.79 -3.88 13.78
CA LEU A 52 -3.49 -4.49 14.06
C LEU A 52 -3.07 -4.28 15.53
N ARG A 53 -3.20 -3.05 16.04
CA ARG A 53 -2.90 -2.73 17.44
C ARG A 53 -3.74 -3.53 18.44
N ARG A 54 -5.03 -3.71 18.16
CA ARG A 54 -5.95 -4.46 19.02
C ARG A 54 -5.64 -5.96 19.02
N THR A 55 -5.18 -6.52 17.91
CA THR A 55 -4.77 -7.93 17.81
C THR A 55 -3.32 -8.16 18.25
N GLN A 56 -2.73 -7.21 19.00
CA GLN A 56 -1.33 -7.24 19.45
C GLN A 56 -0.30 -7.39 18.32
N THR A 57 -0.69 -7.09 17.08
CA THR A 57 0.18 -7.08 15.91
C THR A 57 0.73 -5.66 15.74
N ARG A 58 2.05 -5.49 15.72
CA ARG A 58 2.62 -4.16 15.49
C ARG A 58 2.38 -3.72 14.03
N PRO A 59 2.01 -2.45 13.79
CA PRO A 59 1.84 -1.94 12.43
C PRO A 59 3.12 -2.10 11.60
N TRP A 60 2.98 -2.67 10.41
CA TRP A 60 4.08 -2.92 9.48
C TRP A 60 4.27 -1.79 8.45
N PHE A 61 3.42 -0.76 8.50
CA PHE A 61 3.56 0.43 7.66
C PHE A 61 3.03 1.69 8.33
N LYS A 62 3.48 2.83 7.82
CA LYS A 62 2.90 4.17 8.05
C LYS A 62 2.64 4.79 6.68
N LEU A 63 1.52 5.49 6.50
CA LEU A 63 1.20 6.14 5.23
C LEU A 63 0.36 7.39 5.46
N PHE A 64 0.72 8.48 4.81
CA PHE A 64 0.04 9.77 4.89
C PHE A 64 0.01 10.43 3.52
N PRO A 65 -1.01 11.23 3.18
CA PRO A 65 -0.97 12.04 1.98
C PRO A 65 0.21 13.01 2.03
N ASP A 66 0.87 13.21 0.90
CA ASP A 66 1.96 14.17 0.78
C ASP A 66 1.45 15.59 1.05
N LYS A 67 2.26 16.37 1.79
CA LYS A 67 1.87 17.72 2.22
C LYS A 67 1.92 18.73 1.08
N ASN A 68 2.57 18.41 -0.05
CA ASN A 68 2.65 19.32 -1.18
C ASN A 68 1.26 19.46 -1.84
N PRO A 69 0.66 20.66 -1.81
CA PRO A 69 -0.69 20.87 -2.32
C PRO A 69 -0.81 20.62 -3.83
N ARG A 70 0.30 20.72 -4.58
CA ARG A 70 0.33 20.45 -6.02
C ARG A 70 -0.05 19.01 -6.36
N TYR A 71 0.17 18.08 -5.43
CA TYR A 71 -0.18 16.67 -5.66
C TYR A 71 -1.66 16.38 -5.48
N ASN A 72 -2.46 17.27 -4.87
CA ASN A 72 -3.89 17.04 -4.65
C ASN A 72 -4.19 15.63 -4.09
N TYR A 73 -3.42 15.19 -3.09
CA TYR A 73 -3.54 13.86 -2.46
C TYR A 73 -3.28 12.65 -3.39
N LEU A 74 -2.70 12.86 -4.58
CA LEU A 74 -2.30 11.79 -5.50
C LEU A 74 -1.03 11.07 -5.04
N VAL A 75 -0.20 11.75 -4.27
CA VAL A 75 1.04 11.19 -3.72
C VAL A 75 0.87 10.98 -2.23
N TRP A 76 1.24 9.80 -1.74
CA TRP A 76 1.28 9.48 -0.33
C TRP A 76 2.68 9.02 0.04
N SER A 77 3.14 9.42 1.21
CA SER A 77 4.47 9.12 1.72
C SER A 77 4.37 8.34 3.03
N GLY A 78 5.34 7.47 3.27
CA GLY A 78 5.27 6.57 4.40
C GLY A 78 6.52 5.74 4.60
N ASN A 79 6.39 4.68 5.40
CA ASN A 79 7.44 3.69 5.58
C ASN A 79 6.84 2.27 5.59
N LEU A 80 7.56 1.31 5.00
CA LEU A 80 7.47 -0.09 5.37
C LEU A 80 8.39 -0.36 6.55
N ILE A 81 7.91 -1.13 7.52
CA ILE A 81 8.56 -1.35 8.81
C ILE A 81 8.51 -2.86 9.09
N ILE A 82 9.61 -3.43 9.57
CA ILE A 82 9.59 -4.78 10.14
C ILE A 82 9.10 -4.69 11.59
N PRO A 83 7.92 -5.25 11.92
CA PRO A 83 7.32 -5.20 13.27
C PRO A 83 8.27 -5.55 14.42
N GLU A 84 9.05 -6.62 14.23
CA GLU A 84 9.97 -7.16 15.24
C GLU A 84 11.31 -6.42 15.29
N LYS A 85 11.68 -5.72 14.21
CA LYS A 85 12.91 -4.92 14.09
C LYS A 85 12.62 -3.55 13.47
N PRO A 86 11.98 -2.62 14.20
CA PRO A 86 11.51 -1.34 13.63
C PRO A 86 12.63 -0.43 13.08
N GLU A 87 13.87 -0.65 13.51
CA GLU A 87 15.06 -0.03 12.93
C GLU A 87 15.24 -0.37 11.45
N ILE A 88 14.74 -1.53 11.02
CA ILE A 88 14.65 -1.92 9.60
C ILE A 88 13.36 -1.32 9.03
N ASN A 89 13.52 -0.16 8.40
CA ASN A 89 12.44 0.52 7.72
C ASN A 89 12.88 1.16 6.40
N PHE A 90 11.94 1.20 5.46
CA PHE A 90 12.13 1.76 4.13
C PHE A 90 11.08 2.82 3.84
N GLU A 91 11.52 4.02 3.47
CA GLU A 91 10.64 5.08 2.97
C GLU A 91 9.88 4.58 1.73
N ILE A 92 8.58 4.86 1.65
CA ILE A 92 7.74 4.53 0.50
C ILE A 92 7.01 5.75 -0.05
N LYS A 93 6.69 5.66 -1.34
CA LYS A 93 5.81 6.56 -2.08
C LYS A 93 4.71 5.75 -2.74
N VAL A 94 3.47 6.20 -2.57
CA VAL A 94 2.31 5.62 -3.26
C VAL A 94 1.74 6.66 -4.20
N LEU A 95 1.56 6.27 -5.45
CA LEU A 95 0.97 7.08 -6.50
C LEU A 95 -0.44 6.60 -6.81
N LEU A 96 -1.41 7.50 -6.66
CA LEU A 96 -2.73 7.38 -7.26
C LEU A 96 -2.66 8.05 -8.64
N THR A 97 -3.10 7.35 -9.69
CA THR A 97 -3.18 7.97 -11.02
C THR A 97 -4.37 8.93 -11.08
N SER A 98 -4.42 9.79 -12.10
CA SER A 98 -5.59 10.64 -12.35
C SER A 98 -6.89 9.87 -12.63
N GLU A 99 -6.79 8.56 -12.87
CA GLU A 99 -7.92 7.66 -13.15
C GLU A 99 -8.37 6.86 -11.93
N TYR A 100 -7.71 7.02 -10.79
CA TYR A 100 -8.11 6.35 -9.54
C TYR A 100 -9.60 6.67 -9.20
N PRO A 101 -10.45 5.68 -8.81
CA PRO A 101 -10.13 4.30 -8.45
C PRO A 101 -10.13 3.30 -9.61
N LYS A 102 -10.35 3.72 -10.85
CA LYS A 102 -10.42 2.79 -11.99
C LYS A 102 -9.12 2.01 -12.17
N VAL A 103 -8.01 2.69 -11.88
CA VAL A 103 -6.67 2.11 -11.93
C VAL A 103 -6.11 1.91 -10.53
N CYS A 104 -5.52 0.74 -10.29
CA CYS A 104 -4.86 0.39 -9.05
C CYS A 104 -3.68 1.36 -8.73
N PRO A 105 -3.44 1.70 -7.45
CA PRO A 105 -2.27 2.48 -7.05
C PRO A 105 -0.93 1.81 -7.42
N ARG A 106 0.14 2.61 -7.43
CA ARG A 106 1.52 2.12 -7.57
C ARG A 106 2.29 2.41 -6.29
N CYS A 107 3.14 1.47 -5.85
CA CYS A 107 3.98 1.65 -4.66
C CYS A 107 5.45 1.55 -5.02
N PHE A 108 6.22 2.50 -4.51
CA PHE A 108 7.66 2.61 -4.67
C PHE A 108 8.30 2.63 -3.28
N ALA A 109 9.41 1.94 -3.10
CA ALA A 109 10.24 2.02 -1.91
C ALA A 109 11.57 2.66 -2.26
N GLU A 110 12.19 3.34 -1.31
CA GLU A 110 13.51 3.93 -1.50
C GLU A 110 14.53 2.89 -2.00
N GLU A 111 15.41 3.31 -2.91
CA GLU A 111 16.33 2.44 -3.65
C GLU A 111 17.20 1.57 -2.74
N LYS A 112 17.53 2.04 -1.53
CA LYS A 112 18.34 1.27 -0.57
C LYS A 112 17.74 -0.12 -0.24
N ILE A 113 16.44 -0.32 -0.44
CA ILE A 113 15.78 -1.62 -0.24
C ILE A 113 16.38 -2.73 -1.10
N LEU A 114 16.90 -2.38 -2.30
CA LEU A 114 17.57 -3.31 -3.22
C LEU A 114 18.78 -4.02 -2.60
N ASN A 115 19.37 -3.42 -1.58
CA ASN A 115 20.52 -3.98 -0.89
C ASN A 115 20.15 -5.07 0.13
N PHE A 116 18.86 -5.31 0.36
CA PHE A 116 18.37 -6.20 1.42
C PHE A 116 17.30 -7.18 0.92
N CYS A 117 16.51 -6.82 -0.08
CA CYS A 117 15.46 -7.69 -0.61
C CYS A 117 15.99 -8.70 -1.63
N GLY A 118 15.14 -9.67 -1.99
CA GLY A 118 15.34 -10.51 -3.17
C GLY A 118 15.24 -9.71 -4.48
N LYS A 119 15.24 -10.42 -5.62
CA LYS A 119 15.21 -9.78 -6.94
C LYS A 119 13.97 -8.87 -7.11
N ILE A 120 14.21 -7.58 -7.35
CA ILE A 120 13.21 -6.61 -7.80
C ILE A 120 13.51 -6.23 -9.24
N PHE A 121 12.49 -6.16 -10.09
CA PHE A 121 12.64 -5.64 -11.45
C PHE A 121 12.73 -4.11 -11.44
N ILE A 122 13.92 -3.59 -11.71
CA ILE A 122 14.21 -2.14 -11.75
C ILE A 122 13.82 -1.55 -13.11
N LYS A 123 12.53 -1.64 -13.48
CA LYS A 123 12.03 -1.01 -14.72
C LYS A 123 11.44 0.37 -14.48
N ASN A 124 10.80 0.58 -13.34
CA ASN A 124 10.14 1.84 -13.00
C ASN A 124 10.80 2.47 -11.78
N ILE A 125 11.47 3.60 -12.00
CA ILE A 125 12.13 4.41 -10.97
C ILE A 125 11.41 5.74 -10.89
N TRP A 126 11.13 6.19 -9.66
CA TRP A 126 10.68 7.54 -9.37
C TRP A 126 11.82 8.29 -8.68
N GLU A 127 12.24 9.42 -9.23
CA GLU A 127 13.15 10.36 -8.58
C GLU A 127 12.39 11.56 -7.97
N GLN A 128 12.59 11.83 -6.68
CA GLN A 128 12.03 12.99 -6.00
C GLN A 128 13.04 13.53 -4.99
N ASN A 129 13.32 14.83 -5.02
CA ASN A 129 14.25 15.49 -4.08
C ASN A 129 15.62 14.79 -3.99
N ASN A 130 16.20 14.42 -5.14
CA ASN A 130 17.46 13.66 -5.26
C ASN A 130 17.47 12.27 -4.60
N LYS A 131 16.30 11.75 -4.23
CA LYS A 131 16.13 10.35 -3.79
C LYS A 131 15.48 9.54 -4.89
N LYS A 132 15.97 8.31 -5.07
CA LYS A 132 15.41 7.32 -5.99
C LYS A 132 14.51 6.36 -5.23
N TYR A 133 13.38 6.04 -5.83
CA TYR A 133 12.42 5.07 -5.35
C TYR A 133 12.16 4.04 -6.44
N VAL A 134 12.32 2.77 -6.11
CA VAL A 134 12.08 1.65 -7.02
C VAL A 134 10.69 1.10 -6.78
N MET A 135 9.98 0.80 -7.87
CA MET A 135 8.65 0.22 -7.77
C MET A 135 8.74 -1.21 -7.22
N ILE A 136 8.11 -1.46 -6.06
CA ILE A 136 8.13 -2.76 -5.39
C ILE A 136 6.90 -3.62 -5.70
N CYS A 137 5.94 -3.03 -6.40
CA CYS A 137 4.74 -3.71 -6.81
C CYS A 137 4.35 -3.26 -8.21
N HIS A 138 4.44 -4.20 -9.15
CA HIS A 138 3.78 -4.11 -10.43
C HIS A 138 2.74 -5.23 -10.50
N GLU A 139 1.61 -4.94 -11.12
CA GLU A 139 0.88 -5.92 -11.92
C GLU A 139 0.03 -7.00 -11.24
N HIS A 140 0.31 -7.55 -10.05
CA HIS A 140 -0.51 -8.71 -9.62
C HIS A 140 -2.00 -8.36 -9.49
N MET A 141 -2.38 -7.30 -8.76
CA MET A 141 -3.79 -6.87 -8.73
C MET A 141 -4.32 -6.29 -10.06
N ALA A 142 -3.47 -5.74 -10.92
CA ALA A 142 -3.89 -5.13 -12.19
C ALA A 142 -4.09 -6.17 -13.31
N ASN A 143 -3.27 -7.22 -13.33
CA ASN A 143 -3.24 -8.25 -14.38
C ASN A 143 -4.15 -9.44 -14.08
N THR A 144 -4.55 -9.64 -12.82
CA THR A 144 -5.42 -10.75 -12.40
C THR A 144 -6.89 -10.34 -12.23
N GLU A 145 -7.26 -9.12 -12.63
CA GLU A 145 -8.59 -8.53 -12.36
C GLU A 145 -8.95 -8.49 -10.86
N ALA A 146 -7.97 -8.66 -9.97
CA ALA A 146 -8.19 -8.63 -8.52
C ALA A 146 -8.40 -7.20 -7.98
N TRP A 147 -8.12 -6.18 -8.79
CA TRP A 147 -8.51 -4.80 -8.53
C TRP A 147 -9.91 -4.52 -9.08
N ASN A 148 -10.78 -3.96 -8.23
CA ASN A 148 -12.04 -3.36 -8.65
C ASN A 148 -12.15 -1.93 -8.12
N GLU A 149 -12.99 -1.12 -8.76
CA GLU A 149 -13.09 0.33 -8.49
C GLU A 149 -13.69 0.68 -7.12
N ARG A 150 -14.17 -0.32 -6.39
CA ARG A 150 -14.67 -0.18 -5.01
C ARG A 150 -13.57 -0.44 -3.98
N LEU A 151 -12.37 -0.84 -4.42
CA LEU A 151 -11.21 -1.00 -3.54
C LEU A 151 -10.52 0.34 -3.31
N GLY A 152 -9.91 0.42 -2.13
CA GLY A 152 -9.23 1.62 -1.61
C GLY A 152 -7.74 1.38 -1.37
N ILE A 153 -7.05 2.40 -0.90
CA ILE A 153 -5.61 2.34 -0.57
C ILE A 153 -5.35 1.26 0.50
N ALA A 154 -6.21 1.15 1.51
CA ALA A 154 -6.08 0.12 2.54
C ALA A 154 -6.13 -1.31 1.94
N HIS A 155 -7.05 -1.55 1.00
CA HIS A 155 -7.17 -2.84 0.32
C HIS A 155 -5.92 -3.15 -0.52
N PHE A 156 -5.40 -2.15 -1.24
CA PHE A 156 -4.14 -2.28 -1.96
C PHE A 156 -2.99 -2.67 -1.03
N PHE A 157 -2.87 -2.04 0.14
CA PHE A 157 -1.83 -2.41 1.11
C PHE A 157 -1.99 -3.82 1.64
N ILE A 158 -3.21 -4.21 2.02
CA ILE A 158 -3.50 -5.53 2.60
C ILE A 158 -3.33 -6.66 1.57
N ARG A 159 -3.83 -6.47 0.35
CA ARG A 159 -3.93 -7.55 -0.65
C ARG A 159 -2.69 -7.66 -1.54
N GLN A 160 -1.92 -6.57 -1.69
CA GLN A 160 -0.80 -6.52 -2.61
C GLN A 160 0.52 -6.23 -1.89
N ILE A 161 0.61 -5.10 -1.19
CA ILE A 161 1.88 -4.68 -0.59
C ILE A 161 2.30 -5.62 0.53
N TRP A 162 1.36 -6.07 1.36
CA TRP A 162 1.63 -7.05 2.41
C TRP A 162 2.17 -8.37 1.86
N VAL A 163 1.59 -8.90 0.78
CA VAL A 163 2.03 -10.17 0.19
C VAL A 163 3.50 -10.09 -0.24
N TRP A 164 3.84 -9.01 -0.95
CA TRP A 164 5.24 -8.76 -1.32
C TRP A 164 6.12 -8.56 -0.09
N TRP A 165 5.71 -7.68 0.83
CA TRP A 165 6.49 -7.33 2.01
C TRP A 165 6.77 -8.54 2.89
N ALA A 166 5.75 -9.33 3.23
CA ALA A 166 5.86 -10.54 4.04
C ALA A 166 6.82 -11.57 3.42
N ALA A 167 6.81 -11.74 2.09
CA ALA A 167 7.73 -12.63 1.40
C ALA A 167 9.20 -12.15 1.47
N GLN A 168 9.43 -10.85 1.63
CA GLN A 168 10.79 -10.27 1.69
C GLN A 168 11.35 -10.16 3.12
N GLN A 169 10.51 -10.16 4.17
CA GLN A 169 10.95 -9.81 5.53
C GLN A 169 12.14 -10.64 6.01
N ASN A 170 12.09 -11.97 5.90
CA ASN A 170 13.16 -12.84 6.38
C ASN A 170 14.50 -12.59 5.66
N ILE A 171 14.46 -12.36 4.34
CA ILE A 171 15.66 -12.06 3.55
C ILE A 171 16.24 -10.72 3.98
N ILE A 172 15.39 -9.71 4.11
CA ILE A 172 15.78 -8.36 4.54
C ILE A 172 16.42 -8.38 5.94
N ILE A 173 15.83 -9.11 6.89
CA ILE A 173 16.37 -9.24 8.25
C ILE A 173 17.77 -9.86 8.20
N ASN A 174 17.92 -10.97 7.47
CA ASN A 174 19.19 -11.68 7.36
C ASN A 174 20.28 -10.80 6.74
N GLU A 175 19.98 -10.09 5.65
CA GLU A 175 20.94 -9.20 5.00
C GLU A 175 21.29 -7.98 5.86
N PHE A 176 20.33 -7.46 6.62
CA PHE A 176 20.57 -6.38 7.57
C PHE A 176 21.50 -6.82 8.71
N ASP A 177 21.24 -7.98 9.31
CA ASP A 177 22.04 -8.51 10.42
C ASP A 177 23.48 -8.81 9.99
N LYS A 178 23.70 -9.33 8.77
CA LYS A 178 25.05 -9.54 8.21
C LYS A 178 25.85 -8.25 8.14
N LYS A 179 25.22 -7.16 7.69
CA LYS A 179 25.89 -5.85 7.53
C LYS A 179 26.21 -5.17 8.85
N LYS A 180 25.47 -5.47 9.92
CA LYS A 180 25.69 -4.90 11.25
C LYS A 180 26.83 -5.58 12.01
N ASN A 181 27.14 -6.83 11.64
CA ASN A 181 28.22 -7.62 12.24
C ASN A 181 29.56 -7.51 11.49
N LEU A 182 29.64 -6.63 10.48
CA LEU A 182 30.84 -6.23 9.75
C LEU A 182 31.25 -4.82 10.20
#